data_AF-A0A0C9UHA7-F1
#
_entry.id   AF-A0A0C9UHA7-F1
#
_cell.length_a   1.000
_cell.length_b   1.000
_cell.length_c   1.000
_cell.angle_alpha   90.00
_cell.angle_beta   90.00
_cell.angle_gamma   90.00
#
_symmetry.space_group_name_H-M   'P 1'
#
loop_
_entity.id
_entity.type
_entity.pdbx_description
1 polymer ?
#
loop_
_entity_poly.entity_id
_entity_poly.type
_entity_poly.pdbx_seq_one_letter_code
_entity_poly.pdbx_strand_id
1 'polypeptide(L)'
;MNDTELMMDIMSGVPVEWNTVLTTHLFEKVKDLQRAIKYHEETLIKTGQPIRPLEMTSPRTTPYQSQQTNLVGWSSNLGPPPFPKDDSTVSRGRTPEQKGARPCRHCGSGKHWDNECKHSRKGGRQVRANFVHYTPDDLRAQAAYDDLYYEESATEDEQEIEANEIEGNKDF
;
A
#
# COMPACT_ATOMS: atom_id res chain seq x y z
N MET A 1 29.42 -9.32 46.01
CA MET A 1 28.61 -9.86 44.89
C MET A 1 29.19 -9.26 43.64
N ASN A 2 29.86 -10.08 42.83
CA ASN A 2 30.52 -9.61 41.61
C ASN A 2 29.48 -9.40 40.49
N ASP A 3 29.73 -8.49 39.56
CA ASP A 3 28.82 -8.23 38.41
C ASP A 3 28.59 -9.50 37.58
N THR A 4 29.62 -10.34 37.46
CA THR A 4 29.53 -11.64 36.77
C THR A 4 28.66 -12.66 37.51
N GLU A 5 28.79 -12.74 38.83
CA GLU A 5 27.94 -13.60 39.67
C GLU A 5 26.48 -13.13 39.60
N LEU A 6 26.24 -11.82 39.63
CA LEU A 6 24.91 -11.24 39.53
C LEU A 6 24.28 -11.51 38.16
N MET A 7 25.06 -11.39 37.07
CA MET A 7 24.59 -11.72 35.73
C MET A 7 24.27 -13.22 35.59
N MET A 8 25.09 -14.10 36.14
CA MET A 8 24.83 -15.54 36.10
C MET A 8 23.57 -15.90 36.89
N ASP A 9 23.36 -15.28 38.05
CA ASP A 9 22.16 -15.45 38.86
C ASP A 9 20.91 -14.99 38.11
N ILE A 10 20.96 -13.81 37.47
CA ILE A 10 19.89 -13.31 36.60
C ILE A 10 19.62 -14.30 35.45
N MET A 11 20.68 -14.78 34.78
CA MET A 11 20.54 -15.69 33.64
C MET A 11 20.07 -17.10 34.03
N SER A 12 20.22 -17.49 35.29
CA SER A 12 19.66 -18.74 35.81
C SER A 12 18.14 -18.68 36.02
N GLY A 13 17.60 -17.48 36.21
CA GLY A 13 16.16 -17.25 36.41
C GLY A 13 15.36 -16.98 35.13
N VAL A 14 16.03 -16.83 33.99
CA VAL A 14 15.37 -16.55 32.70
C VAL A 14 15.22 -17.82 31.84
N PRO A 15 14.28 -17.81 30.87
CA PRO A 15 14.12 -18.92 29.93
C PRO A 15 15.41 -19.21 29.12
N VAL A 16 15.65 -20.48 28.79
CA VAL A 16 16.89 -20.94 28.14
C VAL A 16 17.10 -20.28 26.77
N GLU A 17 16.01 -19.92 26.10
CA GLU A 17 15.99 -19.22 24.82
C GLU A 17 16.71 -17.87 24.90
N TRP A 18 16.79 -17.24 26.07
CA TRP A 18 17.53 -16.00 26.25
C TRP A 18 19.02 -16.17 25.97
N ASN A 19 19.60 -17.37 26.16
CA ASN A 19 20.99 -17.63 25.78
C ASN A 19 21.23 -17.58 24.27
N THR A 20 20.18 -17.73 23.46
CA THR A 20 20.28 -17.60 21.99
C THR A 20 20.31 -16.15 21.52
N VAL A 21 19.74 -15.25 22.33
CA VAL A 21 19.63 -13.82 22.01
C VAL A 21 20.71 -13.02 22.73
N LEU A 22 21.04 -13.41 23.96
CA LEU A 22 22.01 -12.76 24.83
C LEU A 22 23.22 -13.65 25.03
N THR A 23 24.35 -13.25 24.46
CA THR A 23 25.64 -13.91 24.66
C THR A 23 26.32 -13.36 25.92
N THR A 24 25.92 -13.90 27.07
CA THR A 24 26.27 -13.41 28.41
C THR A 24 27.76 -13.37 28.72
N HIS A 25 28.55 -14.26 28.11
CA HIS A 25 30.02 -14.28 28.24
C HIS A 25 30.71 -13.07 27.59
N LEU A 26 29.99 -12.28 26.79
CA LEU A 26 30.51 -11.06 26.17
C LEU A 26 30.29 -9.81 27.04
N PHE A 27 29.53 -9.90 28.14
CA PHE A 27 29.25 -8.76 29.00
C PHE A 27 30.14 -8.79 30.25
N GLU A 28 30.96 -7.77 30.43
CA GLU A 28 31.82 -7.64 31.62
C GLU A 28 31.10 -6.95 32.79
N LYS A 29 30.08 -6.15 32.49
CA LYS A 29 29.32 -5.36 33.46
C LYS A 29 27.83 -5.60 33.30
N VAL A 30 27.12 -5.55 34.42
CA VAL A 30 25.65 -5.71 34.46
C VAL A 30 24.95 -4.64 33.60
N LYS A 31 25.53 -3.43 33.50
CA LYS A 31 25.00 -2.35 32.66
C LYS A 31 24.97 -2.71 31.17
N ASP A 32 25.90 -3.52 30.70
CA ASP A 32 25.96 -3.90 29.28
C ASP A 32 24.93 -4.98 28.98
N LEU A 33 24.69 -5.91 29.92
CA LEU A 33 23.55 -6.82 29.87
C LEU A 33 22.21 -6.06 29.81
N GLN A 34 22.02 -5.04 30.66
CA GLN A 34 20.80 -4.22 30.65
C GLN A 34 20.58 -3.50 29.31
N ARG A 35 21.65 -2.97 28.70
CA ARG A 35 21.58 -2.33 27.38
C ARG A 35 21.21 -3.32 26.30
N ALA A 36 21.79 -4.51 26.32
CA ALA A 36 21.48 -5.57 25.36
C ALA A 36 20.00 -5.99 25.46
N ILE A 37 19.49 -6.21 26.68
CA ILE A 37 18.08 -6.52 26.91
C ILE A 37 17.18 -5.42 26.33
N LYS A 38 17.45 -4.16 26.65
CA LYS A 38 16.66 -3.02 26.14
C LYS A 38 16.70 -2.92 24.62
N TYR A 39 17.86 -3.16 24.00
CA TYR A 39 17.99 -3.16 22.54
C TYR A 39 17.14 -4.25 21.89
N HIS A 40 17.16 -5.47 22.43
CA HIS A 40 16.36 -6.57 21.90
C HIS A 40 14.86 -6.36 22.14
N GLU A 41 14.47 -5.81 23.28
CA GLU A 41 13.09 -5.40 23.56
C GLU A 41 12.61 -4.37 22.52
N GLU A 42 13.36 -3.28 22.32
CA GLU A 42 13.01 -2.26 21.33
C GLU A 42 12.98 -2.83 19.90
N THR A 43 13.88 -3.75 19.59
CA THR A 43 13.91 -4.43 18.29
C THR A 43 12.67 -5.28 18.10
N LEU A 44 12.28 -6.08 19.09
CA LEU A 44 11.06 -6.89 19.07
C LEU A 44 9.80 -6.03 19.02
N ILE A 45 9.76 -4.87 19.66
CA ILE A 45 8.62 -3.94 19.55
C ILE A 45 8.54 -3.34 18.15
N LYS A 46 9.70 -3.01 17.54
CA LYS A 46 9.76 -2.46 16.17
C LYS A 46 9.44 -3.50 15.09
N THR A 47 9.86 -4.75 15.29
CA THR A 47 9.66 -5.85 14.33
C THR A 47 8.40 -6.67 14.61
N GLY A 48 7.83 -6.57 15.82
CA GLY A 48 6.67 -7.30 16.32
C GLY A 48 5.32 -6.81 15.81
N GLN A 49 5.26 -6.39 14.54
CA GLN A 49 4.02 -6.48 13.80
C GLN A 49 3.64 -7.97 13.75
N PRO A 50 2.37 -8.34 14.03
CA PRO A 50 2.02 -9.74 14.20
C PRO A 50 2.28 -10.52 12.92
N ILE A 51 3.26 -11.43 12.96
CA ILE A 51 3.19 -12.64 12.14
C ILE A 51 1.97 -13.39 12.68
N ARG A 52 0.87 -13.31 11.94
CA ARG A 52 -0.34 -14.08 12.25
C ARG A 52 0.06 -15.53 12.47
N PRO A 53 -0.32 -16.16 13.58
CA PRO A 53 -0.03 -17.58 13.79
C PRO A 53 -0.61 -18.37 12.62
N LEU A 54 0.27 -19.07 11.88
CA LEU A 54 -0.17 -20.12 10.99
C LEU A 54 -0.70 -21.24 11.90
N GLU A 55 -2.00 -21.25 12.17
CA GLU A 55 -2.64 -22.39 12.78
C GLU A 55 -2.42 -23.60 11.86
N MET A 56 -1.58 -24.54 12.31
CA MET A 56 -1.46 -25.86 11.72
C MET A 56 -2.73 -26.65 12.03
N THR A 57 -3.78 -26.43 11.24
CA THR A 57 -5.02 -27.20 11.32
C THR A 57 -5.32 -27.83 9.96
N SER A 58 -5.04 -29.14 9.86
CA SER A 58 -5.55 -30.12 8.89
C SER A 58 -5.09 -30.03 7.41
N PRO A 59 -4.69 -31.16 6.78
CA PRO A 59 -4.39 -31.21 5.35
C PRO A 59 -5.70 -31.23 4.57
N ARG A 60 -6.22 -30.07 4.20
CA ARG A 60 -7.37 -29.98 3.29
C ARG A 60 -7.12 -28.89 2.27
N THR A 61 -6.77 -29.34 1.06
CA THR A 61 -6.71 -28.58 -0.21
C THR A 61 -5.99 -27.25 -0.11
N THR A 62 -4.75 -27.20 -0.62
CA THR A 62 -4.11 -25.94 -1.04
C THR A 62 -5.14 -25.13 -1.84
N PRO A 63 -5.62 -23.97 -1.35
CA PRO A 63 -6.29 -23.07 -2.25
C PRO A 63 -5.20 -22.67 -3.23
N TYR A 64 -5.43 -22.99 -4.50
CA TYR A 64 -4.75 -22.39 -5.61
C TYR A 64 -4.45 -20.95 -5.22
N GLN A 65 -3.18 -20.57 -5.13
CA GLN A 65 -2.80 -19.20 -4.84
C GLN A 65 -3.30 -18.40 -6.04
N SER A 66 -4.56 -17.96 -5.97
CA SER A 66 -5.16 -17.17 -7.03
C SER A 66 -4.33 -15.91 -7.02
N GLN A 67 -3.49 -15.74 -8.04
CA GLN A 67 -2.96 -14.44 -8.34
C GLN A 67 -4.19 -13.55 -8.44
N GLN A 68 -4.40 -12.69 -7.43
CA GLN A 68 -5.49 -11.75 -7.50
C GLN A 68 -5.09 -10.76 -8.59
N THR A 69 -5.55 -11.01 -9.81
CA THR A 69 -5.45 -10.12 -10.97
C THR A 69 -6.39 -8.95 -10.80
N ASN A 70 -6.41 -8.35 -9.62
CA ASN A 70 -7.28 -7.24 -9.31
C ASN A 70 -6.95 -6.11 -10.28
N LEU A 71 -7.99 -5.53 -10.87
CA LEU A 71 -7.85 -4.39 -11.76
C LEU A 71 -7.06 -3.27 -11.05
N VAL A 72 -6.24 -2.54 -11.81
CA VAL A 72 -5.43 -1.44 -11.27
C VAL A 72 -6.35 -0.44 -10.57
N GLY A 73 -5.99 -0.05 -9.35
CA GLY A 73 -6.82 0.84 -8.53
C GLY A 73 -7.84 0.16 -7.64
N TRP A 74 -7.97 -1.16 -7.68
CA TRP A 74 -8.83 -1.90 -6.75
C TRP A 74 -8.22 -1.96 -5.34
N SER A 75 -9.05 -1.73 -4.32
CA SER A 75 -8.68 -1.93 -2.92
C SER A 75 -9.87 -2.44 -2.12
N SER A 76 -9.61 -3.06 -0.96
CA SER A 76 -10.66 -3.65 -0.11
C SER A 76 -11.65 -2.63 0.47
N ASN A 77 -11.26 -1.35 0.55
CA ASN A 77 -12.11 -0.27 1.04
C ASN A 77 -13.01 0.36 -0.03
N LEU A 78 -12.95 -0.12 -1.28
CA LEU A 78 -13.88 0.28 -2.32
C LEU A 78 -15.23 -0.42 -2.10
N GLY A 79 -16.14 0.30 -1.47
CA GLY A 79 -17.55 -0.10 -1.41
C GLY A 79 -18.20 -0.12 -2.81
N PRO A 80 -19.41 -0.71 -2.92
CA PRO A 80 -20.17 -0.67 -4.17
C PRO A 80 -20.47 0.78 -4.57
N PRO A 81 -20.50 1.08 -5.89
CA PRO A 81 -20.75 2.43 -6.36
C PRO A 81 -22.14 2.93 -5.90
N PRO A 82 -22.24 4.18 -5.41
CA PRO A 82 -23.49 4.72 -4.88
C PRO A 82 -24.55 5.01 -5.96
N PHE A 83 -24.15 5.14 -7.23
CA PHE A 83 -25.05 5.40 -8.35
C PHE A 83 -25.14 4.18 -9.28
N PRO A 84 -26.28 3.99 -9.98
CA PRO A 84 -26.40 2.98 -11.02
C PRO A 84 -25.35 3.16 -12.12
N LYS A 85 -25.03 2.07 -12.81
CA LYS A 85 -24.12 2.09 -13.94
C LYS A 85 -24.62 3.02 -15.04
N ASP A 86 -23.79 3.99 -15.39
CA ASP A 86 -24.06 4.97 -16.44
C ASP A 86 -22.94 4.93 -17.49
N ASP A 87 -23.22 4.29 -18.63
CA ASP A 87 -22.30 4.19 -19.77
C ASP A 87 -22.53 5.31 -20.80
N SER A 88 -23.32 6.35 -20.48
CA SER A 88 -23.57 7.48 -21.40
C SER A 88 -22.37 8.42 -21.56
N THR A 89 -21.52 8.50 -20.53
CA THR A 89 -20.28 9.29 -20.55
C THR A 89 -19.13 8.36 -20.91
N VAL A 90 -18.41 8.68 -21.99
CA VAL A 90 -17.25 7.94 -22.47
C VAL A 90 -16.03 8.87 -22.49
N SER A 91 -14.90 8.42 -21.95
CA SER A 91 -13.63 9.16 -22.02
C SER A 91 -13.20 9.39 -23.46
N ARG A 92 -12.55 10.52 -23.72
CA ARG A 92 -12.00 10.81 -25.05
C ARG A 92 -10.78 9.93 -25.37
N GLY A 93 -9.98 9.64 -24.36
CA GLY A 93 -8.85 8.69 -24.43
C GLY A 93 -9.22 7.26 -24.04
N ARG A 94 -8.21 6.47 -23.70
CA ARG A 94 -8.36 5.10 -23.22
C ARG A 94 -9.16 5.07 -21.93
N THR A 95 -10.20 4.25 -21.97
CA THR A 95 -11.10 4.04 -20.83
C THR A 95 -10.43 3.16 -19.75
N PRO A 96 -10.87 3.25 -18.48
CA PRO A 96 -10.39 2.36 -17.43
C PRO A 96 -10.45 0.87 -17.81
N GLU A 97 -11.54 0.46 -18.48
CA GLU A 97 -11.71 -0.92 -18.97
C GLU A 97 -10.60 -1.35 -19.94
N GLN A 98 -10.16 -0.45 -20.83
CA GLN A 98 -9.09 -0.73 -21.79
C GLN A 98 -7.71 -0.78 -21.14
N LYS A 99 -7.48 -0.01 -20.07
CA LYS A 99 -6.21 -0.01 -19.32
C LYS A 99 -6.15 -1.08 -18.22
N GLY A 100 -7.19 -1.90 -18.08
CA GLY A 100 -7.26 -2.88 -16.99
C GLY A 100 -7.36 -2.23 -15.61
N ALA A 101 -7.87 -1.00 -15.54
CA ALA A 101 -8.14 -0.28 -14.32
C ALA A 101 -9.57 -0.57 -13.81
N ARG A 102 -9.80 -0.31 -12.52
CA ARG A 102 -11.10 -0.50 -11.90
C ARG A 102 -12.17 0.40 -12.56
N PRO A 103 -13.45 -0.04 -12.57
CA PRO A 103 -14.53 0.83 -13.01
C PRO A 103 -14.70 2.04 -12.09
N CYS A 104 -15.43 3.04 -12.57
CA CYS A 104 -15.67 4.29 -11.87
C CYS A 104 -16.27 4.04 -10.47
N ARG A 105 -15.69 4.62 -9.42
CA ARG A 105 -16.19 4.48 -8.03
C ARG A 105 -17.56 5.11 -7.80
N HIS A 106 -17.98 6.02 -8.69
CA HIS A 106 -19.25 6.72 -8.54
C HIS A 106 -20.42 5.91 -9.09
N CYS A 107 -20.29 5.38 -10.31
CA CYS A 107 -21.38 4.68 -11.00
C CYS A 107 -21.04 3.23 -11.39
N GLY A 108 -19.78 2.81 -11.35
CA GLY A 108 -19.36 1.47 -11.78
C GLY A 108 -19.20 1.30 -13.30
N SER A 109 -19.23 2.38 -14.08
CA SER A 109 -18.92 2.32 -15.52
C SER A 109 -17.41 2.12 -15.75
N GLY A 110 -17.06 1.26 -16.70
CA GLY A 110 -15.69 1.12 -17.19
C GLY A 110 -15.35 2.09 -18.33
N LYS A 111 -16.32 2.90 -18.79
CA LYS A 111 -16.19 3.76 -19.98
C LYS A 111 -15.66 5.16 -19.70
N HIS A 112 -15.60 5.58 -18.44
CA HIS A 112 -15.04 6.87 -18.07
C HIS A 112 -14.26 6.83 -16.75
N TRP A 113 -13.28 7.72 -16.63
CA TRP A 113 -12.52 7.93 -15.40
C TRP A 113 -13.35 8.60 -14.30
N ASP A 114 -13.00 8.37 -13.03
CA ASP A 114 -13.72 8.92 -11.86
C ASP A 114 -13.98 10.44 -11.95
N ASN A 115 -13.05 11.19 -12.53
CA ASN A 115 -13.09 12.65 -12.64
C ASN A 115 -14.04 13.13 -13.74
N GLU A 116 -14.31 12.27 -14.72
CA GLU A 116 -15.16 12.56 -15.86
C GLU A 116 -16.62 12.20 -15.61
N CYS A 117 -16.87 11.36 -14.61
CA CYS A 117 -18.21 10.94 -14.23
C CYS A 117 -19.12 12.14 -13.93
N LYS A 118 -20.35 12.09 -14.44
CA LYS A 118 -21.41 13.08 -14.15
C LYS A 118 -21.68 13.22 -12.64
N HIS A 119 -21.53 12.15 -11.90
CA HIS A 119 -21.71 12.11 -10.44
C HIS A 119 -20.47 12.57 -9.66
N SER A 120 -19.37 12.83 -10.35
CA SER A 120 -18.18 13.43 -9.75
C SER A 120 -18.46 14.89 -9.40
N ARG A 121 -18.10 15.30 -8.18
CA ARG A 121 -18.31 16.68 -7.71
C ARG A 121 -17.28 17.61 -8.37
N LYS A 122 -17.51 18.01 -9.63
CA LYS A 122 -16.69 19.02 -10.31
C LYS A 122 -16.85 20.38 -9.61
N GLY A 123 -15.76 20.94 -9.07
CA GLY A 123 -15.71 22.32 -8.55
C GLY A 123 -16.29 22.57 -7.14
N GLY A 124 -16.69 21.54 -6.40
CA GLY A 124 -17.26 21.71 -5.05
C GLY A 124 -16.20 21.80 -3.95
N ARG A 125 -15.85 23.00 -3.49
CA ARG A 125 -15.11 23.20 -2.22
C ARG A 125 -16.02 22.86 -1.04
N GLN A 126 -16.00 21.62 -0.57
CA GLN A 126 -16.46 21.30 0.78
C GLN A 126 -15.42 20.44 1.49
N VAL A 127 -14.60 21.10 2.30
CA VAL A 127 -13.65 20.45 3.21
C VAL A 127 -14.42 20.12 4.50
N ARG A 128 -14.85 18.87 4.63
CA ARG A 128 -15.05 18.23 5.94
C ARG A 128 -14.07 17.08 5.99
N ALA A 129 -12.87 17.33 6.49
CA ALA A 129 -11.86 16.32 6.68
C ALA A 129 -12.26 15.48 7.92
N ASN A 130 -13.06 14.44 7.69
CA ASN A 130 -13.07 13.31 8.60
C ASN A 130 -11.95 12.40 8.11
N PHE A 131 -10.91 12.20 8.91
CA PHE A 131 -9.78 11.34 8.58
C PHE A 131 -10.26 9.90 8.46
N VAL A 132 -10.67 9.49 7.27
CA VAL A 132 -10.83 8.07 6.94
C VAL A 132 -9.42 7.49 6.92
N HIS A 133 -9.17 6.49 7.76
CA HIS A 133 -7.90 5.77 7.77
C HIS A 133 -7.77 5.02 6.44
N TYR A 134 -7.04 5.60 5.49
CA TYR A 134 -6.59 4.87 4.32
C TYR A 134 -5.49 3.91 4.74
N THR A 135 -5.60 2.66 4.30
CA THR A 135 -4.51 1.71 4.43
C THR A 135 -3.42 2.05 3.40
N PRO A 136 -2.15 1.66 3.63
CA PRO A 136 -1.09 1.82 2.64
C PRO A 136 -1.43 1.18 1.28
N ASP A 137 -2.25 0.13 1.28
CA ASP A 137 -2.70 -0.55 0.08
C ASP A 137 -3.69 0.30 -0.73
N ASP A 138 -4.61 1.01 -0.05
CA ASP A 138 -5.53 1.94 -0.70
C ASP A 138 -4.79 3.10 -1.37
N LEU A 139 -3.77 3.64 -0.69
CA LEU A 139 -2.95 4.72 -1.22
C LEU A 139 -2.19 4.28 -2.47
N ARG A 140 -1.63 3.07 -2.45
CA ARG A 140 -0.94 2.49 -3.61
C ARG A 140 -1.90 2.21 -4.75
N ALA A 141 -3.07 1.66 -4.45
CA ALA A 141 -4.10 1.40 -5.45
C ALA A 141 -4.52 2.71 -6.12
N GLN A 142 -4.85 3.75 -5.34
CA GLN A 142 -5.25 5.03 -5.89
C GLN A 142 -4.11 5.69 -6.69
N ALA A 143 -2.87 5.64 -6.22
CA ALA A 143 -1.73 6.16 -6.96
C ALA A 143 -1.56 5.45 -8.33
N ALA A 144 -1.60 4.12 -8.37
CA ALA A 144 -1.50 3.37 -9.62
C ALA A 144 -2.66 3.65 -10.59
N TYR A 145 -3.86 3.93 -10.07
CA TYR A 145 -5.00 4.36 -10.88
C TYR A 145 -4.79 5.76 -11.47
N ASP A 146 -4.33 6.69 -10.64
CA ASP A 146 -4.06 8.07 -11.04
C ASP A 146 -2.92 8.14 -12.06
N ASP A 147 -1.87 7.33 -11.89
CA ASP A 147 -0.77 7.21 -12.85
C ASP A 147 -1.31 6.82 -14.24
N LEU A 148 -2.17 5.79 -14.32
CA LEU A 148 -2.80 5.40 -15.59
C LEU A 148 -3.68 6.50 -16.20
N TYR A 149 -4.28 7.36 -15.37
CA TYR A 149 -5.09 8.47 -15.86
C TYR A 149 -4.22 9.60 -16.43
N TYR A 150 -3.16 10.01 -15.72
CA TYR A 150 -2.33 11.15 -16.10
C TYR A 150 -1.22 10.82 -17.12
N GLU A 151 -0.79 9.56 -17.22
CA GLU A 151 0.16 9.11 -18.26
C GLU A 151 -0.37 9.41 -19.67
N GLU A 152 -1.69 9.44 -19.86
CA GLU A 152 -2.30 9.75 -21.17
C GLU A 152 -2.36 11.24 -21.47
N SER A 153 -2.62 12.10 -20.47
CA SER A 153 -2.56 13.55 -20.68
C SER A 153 -1.17 14.01 -21.15
N ALA A 154 -0.09 13.37 -20.66
CA ALA A 154 1.27 13.68 -21.09
C ALA A 154 1.51 13.32 -22.56
N THR A 155 0.91 12.23 -23.07
CA THR A 155 1.04 11.84 -24.48
C THR A 155 0.20 12.66 -25.45
N GLU A 156 -0.93 13.21 -24.99
CA GLU A 156 -1.77 14.11 -25.79
C GLU A 156 -1.09 15.46 -26.00
N ASP A 157 -0.43 16.01 -24.97
CA ASP A 157 0.30 17.27 -25.05
C ASP A 157 1.57 17.18 -25.94
N GLU A 158 2.30 16.06 -25.90
CA GLU A 158 3.50 15.84 -26.73
C GLU A 158 3.16 15.75 -28.24
N GLN A 159 2.03 15.15 -28.60
CA GLN A 159 1.57 15.06 -29.99
C GLN A 159 1.10 16.41 -30.56
N GLU A 160 0.53 17.27 -29.71
CA GLU A 160 0.11 18.60 -30.11
C GLU A 160 1.31 19.55 -30.29
N ILE A 161 2.39 19.37 -29.52
CA ILE A 161 3.65 20.12 -29.71
C ILE A 161 4.32 19.72 -31.04
N GLU A 162 4.40 18.42 -31.35
CA GLU A 162 5.04 17.92 -32.57
C GLU A 162 4.25 18.31 -33.85
N ALA A 163 2.91 18.29 -33.79
CA ALA A 163 2.07 18.74 -34.91
C ALA A 163 2.23 20.24 -35.21
N ASN A 164 2.36 21.07 -34.16
CA ASN A 164 2.54 22.52 -34.30
C ASN A 164 3.97 22.90 -34.77
N GLU A 165 5.00 22.12 -34.46
CA GLU A 165 6.36 22.31 -35.00
C GLU A 165 6.45 21.98 -36.50
N ILE A 166 5.65 21.04 -37.01
CA ILE A 166 5.64 20.67 -38.43
C ILE A 166 4.90 21.73 -39.28
N GLU A 167 3.87 22.38 -38.75
CA GLU A 167 3.16 23.46 -39.47
C GLU A 167 3.95 24.77 -39.51
N GLY A 168 4.80 25.05 -38.52
CA GLY A 168 5.65 26.25 -38.47
C GLY A 168 6.86 26.24 -39.43
N ASN A 169 7.14 25.11 -40.10
CA ASN A 169 8.34 24.94 -40.93
C ASN A 169 8.03 24.84 -42.44
N LYS A 170 6.81 25.22 -42.87
CA LYS A 170 6.38 25.25 -44.27
C LYS A 170 6.50 26.61 -44.96
N ASP A 171 6.96 27.64 -44.25
CA ASP A 171 7.17 28.99 -44.80
C ASP A 171 8.67 29.32 -44.90
N PHE A 172 9.37 28.69 -45.86
CA PHE A 172 10.63 29.17 -46.42
C PHE A 172 10.73 28.84 -47.92
#